data_AF-A0A8J8NWC0-F1
#
_entry.id   AF-A0A8J8NWC0-F1
#
_cell.length_a   1.000
_cell.length_b   1.000
_cell.length_c   1.000
_cell.angle_alpha   90.00
_cell.angle_beta   90.00
_cell.angle_gamma   90.00
#
_symmetry.space_group_name_H-M   'P 1'
#
loop_
_entity.id
_entity.type
_entity.pdbx_description
1 polymer ?
#
loop_
_entity_poly.entity_id
_entity_poly.type
_entity_poly.pdbx_seq_one_letter_code
_entity_poly.pdbx_strand_id
1 'polypeptide(L)'
;MPQVIQLIIKRNMLSSHLAKRAHLMAQKTSVRYFSLNASALQQAAQDPAHLNWTQFFQTVKPADVAGSDVISIATLLKVLSFAGEHNEAAEHQSELYSALDEYFRLKFRKLSGKEATLIVSALSTSASQRLEVLDDKFWVWETLDEALRPVVSELSESEVLAVSSAMYLNFKGSEDLLDSLERRVYFYGRPTPF
;
A
#
# COMPACT_ATOMS: atom_id res chain seq x y z
N MET A 1 3.23 61.64 -22.86
CA MET A 1 2.26 61.11 -21.87
C MET A 1 1.56 59.77 -22.22
N PRO A 2 1.45 59.26 -23.46
CA PRO A 2 0.69 58.02 -23.72
C PRO A 2 1.39 56.71 -23.29
N GLN A 3 2.71 56.73 -23.04
CA GLN A 3 3.46 55.51 -22.68
C GLN A 3 3.24 55.04 -21.24
N VAL A 4 2.89 55.94 -20.30
CA VAL A 4 2.67 55.59 -18.89
C VAL A 4 1.36 54.82 -18.70
N ILE A 5 0.31 55.20 -19.43
CA ILE A 5 -1.00 54.54 -19.38
C ILE A 5 -0.93 53.11 -19.95
N GLN A 6 -0.17 52.91 -21.04
CA GLN A 6 0.09 51.60 -21.63
C GLN A 6 0.80 50.64 -20.66
N LEU A 7 1.72 51.16 -19.83
CA LEU A 7 2.45 50.36 -18.85
C LEU A 7 1.56 49.88 -17.69
N ILE A 8 0.65 50.75 -17.22
CA ILE A 8 -0.28 50.44 -16.12
C ILE A 8 -1.30 49.37 -16.56
N ILE A 9 -1.82 49.46 -17.79
CA ILE A 9 -2.76 48.48 -18.34
C ILE A 9 -2.10 47.11 -18.49
N LYS A 10 -0.86 47.04 -18.99
CA LYS A 10 -0.11 45.76 -19.10
C LYS A 10 0.16 45.13 -17.73
N ARG A 11 0.45 45.93 -16.71
CA ARG A 11 0.73 45.43 -15.35
C ARG A 11 -0.52 44.82 -14.69
N ASN A 12 -1.69 45.43 -14.88
CA ASN A 12 -2.96 44.92 -14.35
C ASN A 12 -3.41 43.62 -15.07
N MET A 13 -3.22 43.53 -16.38
CA MET A 13 -3.52 42.33 -17.17
C MET A 13 -2.65 41.13 -16.72
N LEU A 14 -1.34 41.33 -16.54
CA LEU A 14 -0.41 40.29 -16.08
C LEU A 14 -0.76 39.80 -14.66
N SER A 15 -1.13 40.71 -13.75
CA SER A 15 -1.56 40.34 -12.40
C SER A 15 -2.82 39.48 -12.40
N SER A 16 -3.79 39.77 -13.29
CA SER A 16 -5.04 39.00 -13.40
C SER A 16 -4.81 37.59 -13.95
N HIS A 17 -3.87 37.42 -14.89
CA HIS A 17 -3.52 36.12 -15.46
C HIS A 17 -2.76 35.26 -14.46
N LEU A 18 -1.84 35.85 -13.68
CA LEU A 18 -1.13 35.15 -12.61
C LEU A 18 -2.08 34.71 -11.50
N ALA A 19 -3.04 35.56 -11.09
CA ALA A 19 -4.04 35.21 -10.09
C ALA A 19 -4.97 34.08 -10.57
N LYS A 20 -5.45 34.12 -11.82
CA LYS A 20 -6.25 33.03 -12.41
C LYS A 20 -5.46 31.73 -12.49
N ARG A 21 -4.18 31.78 -12.85
CA ARG A 21 -3.32 30.59 -12.97
C ARG A 21 -2.99 30.00 -11.60
N ALA A 22 -2.77 30.84 -10.58
CA ALA A 22 -2.62 30.41 -9.19
C ALA A 22 -3.91 29.76 -8.65
N HIS A 23 -5.07 30.33 -8.97
CA HIS A 23 -6.36 29.75 -8.56
C HIS A 23 -6.65 28.42 -9.26
N LEU A 24 -6.30 28.28 -10.54
CA LEU A 24 -6.43 27.01 -11.29
C LEU A 24 -5.47 25.92 -10.77
N MET A 25 -4.26 26.33 -10.36
CA MET A 25 -3.29 25.42 -9.71
C MET A 25 -3.75 25.02 -8.31
N ALA A 26 -4.35 25.95 -7.54
CA ALA A 26 -4.93 25.69 -6.22
C ALA A 26 -6.18 24.79 -6.28
N GLN A 27 -7.02 24.93 -7.31
CA GLN A 27 -8.15 24.01 -7.54
C GLN A 27 -7.70 22.62 -7.98
N LYS A 28 -6.58 22.49 -8.70
CA LYS A 28 -5.98 21.19 -9.05
C LYS A 28 -5.29 20.48 -7.88
N THR A 29 -5.02 21.16 -6.77
CA THR A 29 -4.29 20.60 -5.62
C THR A 29 -5.17 20.23 -4.43
N SER A 30 -6.47 20.54 -4.46
CA SER A 30 -7.42 19.97 -3.50
C SER A 30 -8.06 18.69 -4.06
N VAL A 31 -7.24 17.76 -4.56
CA VAL A 31 -7.66 16.36 -4.61
C VAL A 31 -7.74 15.96 -3.14
N ARG A 32 -8.95 15.97 -2.57
CA ARG A 32 -9.17 15.31 -1.28
C ARG A 32 -8.73 13.87 -1.51
N TYR A 33 -7.59 13.49 -0.94
CA TYR A 33 -7.19 12.10 -0.89
C TYR A 33 -8.29 11.40 -0.10
N PHE A 34 -9.16 10.70 -0.81
CA PHE A 34 -10.07 9.77 -0.19
C PHE A 34 -9.18 8.65 0.33
N SER A 35 -8.81 8.75 1.60
CA SER A 35 -8.04 7.71 2.29
C SER A 35 -9.03 6.74 2.93
N LEU A 36 -8.61 5.49 3.05
CA LEU A 36 -9.31 4.52 3.87
C LEU A 36 -9.60 5.10 5.27
N ASN A 37 -10.73 4.71 5.86
CA ASN A 37 -11.09 5.13 7.21
C ASN A 37 -10.12 4.52 8.23
N ALA A 38 -9.05 5.26 8.55
CA ALA A 38 -7.97 4.79 9.41
C ALA A 38 -8.46 4.34 10.78
N SER A 39 -9.47 5.01 11.35
CA SER A 39 -10.04 4.63 12.65
C SER A 39 -10.74 3.26 12.60
N ALA A 40 -11.53 3.02 11.55
CA ALA A 40 -12.21 1.74 11.34
C ALA A 40 -11.19 0.61 11.09
N LEU A 41 -10.14 0.89 10.29
CA LEU A 41 -9.06 -0.06 10.04
C LEU A 41 -8.29 -0.42 11.31
N GLN A 42 -7.94 0.58 12.12
CA GLN A 42 -7.21 0.34 13.37
C GLN A 42 -8.04 -0.45 14.37
N GLN A 43 -9.33 -0.13 14.51
CA GLN A 43 -10.24 -0.90 15.37
C GLN A 43 -10.36 -2.35 14.88
N ALA A 44 -10.54 -2.54 13.56
CA ALA A 44 -10.60 -3.87 12.96
C ALA A 44 -9.29 -4.67 13.13
N ALA A 45 -8.14 -4.01 13.08
CA ALA A 45 -6.83 -4.65 13.24
C ALA A 45 -6.53 -5.03 14.70
N GLN A 46 -7.19 -4.39 15.67
CA GLN A 46 -7.04 -4.69 17.10
C GLN A 46 -7.86 -5.90 17.54
N ASP A 47 -9.07 -6.06 17.01
CA ASP A 47 -9.97 -7.16 17.36
C ASP A 47 -10.71 -7.72 16.13
N PRO A 48 -9.99 -8.42 15.23
CA PRO A 48 -10.58 -8.94 14.00
C PRO A 48 -11.61 -10.06 14.26
N ALA A 49 -11.49 -10.78 15.37
CA ALA A 49 -12.36 -11.90 15.71
C ALA A 49 -13.81 -11.48 16.01
N HIS A 50 -14.01 -10.24 16.47
CA HIS A 50 -15.34 -9.68 16.79
C HIS A 50 -15.78 -8.61 15.78
N LEU A 51 -15.10 -8.52 14.64
CA LEU A 51 -15.41 -7.53 13.63
C LEU A 51 -16.75 -7.82 12.94
N ASN A 52 -17.63 -6.81 12.90
CA ASN A 52 -18.80 -6.87 12.03
C ASN A 52 -18.36 -6.63 10.58
N TRP A 53 -18.14 -7.70 9.83
CA TRP A 53 -17.64 -7.65 8.45
C TRP A 53 -18.55 -6.86 7.51
N THR A 54 -19.87 -7.03 7.62
CA THR A 54 -20.84 -6.28 6.81
C THR A 54 -20.69 -4.78 7.02
N GLN A 55 -20.62 -4.33 8.28
CA GLN A 55 -20.40 -2.91 8.59
C GLN A 55 -19.01 -2.44 8.15
N PHE A 56 -17.98 -3.28 8.32
CA PHE A 56 -16.62 -2.97 7.89
C PHE A 56 -16.56 -2.66 6.39
N PHE A 57 -17.12 -3.53 5.54
CA PHE A 57 -17.15 -3.31 4.08
C PHE A 57 -18.01 -2.12 3.65
N GLN A 58 -19.00 -1.71 4.44
CA GLN A 58 -19.72 -0.44 4.19
C GLN A 58 -18.86 0.79 4.48
N THR A 59 -17.91 0.68 5.42
CA THR A 59 -17.01 1.79 5.79
C THR A 59 -15.76 1.89 4.93
N VAL A 60 -15.30 0.77 4.39
CA VAL A 60 -14.10 0.67 3.54
C VAL A 60 -14.52 0.63 2.08
N LYS A 61 -14.38 1.76 1.37
CA LYS A 61 -14.79 1.86 -0.03
C LYS A 61 -13.64 1.49 -0.96
N PRO A 62 -13.85 0.66 -2.00
CA PRO A 62 -12.83 0.34 -3.00
C PRO A 62 -12.19 1.57 -3.66
N ALA A 63 -12.98 2.63 -3.88
CA ALA A 63 -12.51 3.88 -4.48
C ALA A 63 -11.41 4.60 -3.65
N ASP A 64 -11.34 4.33 -2.35
CA ASP A 64 -10.41 5.00 -1.44
C ASP A 64 -9.04 4.28 -1.39
N VAL A 65 -8.95 3.06 -1.92
CA VAL A 65 -7.72 2.24 -1.91
C VAL A 65 -6.61 2.89 -2.72
N ALA A 66 -6.91 3.35 -3.94
CA ALA A 66 -5.90 3.91 -4.86
C ALA A 66 -5.18 5.15 -4.29
N GLY A 67 -5.87 5.94 -3.46
CA GLY A 67 -5.35 7.16 -2.85
C GLY A 67 -4.77 6.98 -1.45
N SER A 68 -4.80 5.77 -0.91
CA SER A 68 -4.38 5.49 0.46
C SER A 68 -2.87 5.39 0.62
N ASP A 69 -2.39 5.70 1.82
CA ASP A 69 -1.01 5.53 2.21
C ASP A 69 -0.68 4.05 2.48
N VAL A 70 0.61 3.73 2.48
CA VAL A 70 1.12 2.36 2.63
C VAL A 70 0.73 1.73 3.98
N ILE A 71 0.67 2.52 5.06
CA ILE A 71 0.32 1.99 6.39
C ILE A 71 -1.15 1.58 6.40
N SER A 72 -2.03 2.38 5.82
CA SER A 72 -3.44 2.04 5.64
C SER A 72 -3.62 0.77 4.80
N ILE A 73 -2.86 0.60 3.71
CA ILE A 73 -2.91 -0.60 2.87
C ILE A 73 -2.40 -1.84 3.62
N ALA A 74 -1.27 -1.73 4.33
CA ALA A 74 -0.74 -2.83 5.13
C ALA A 74 -1.74 -3.25 6.23
N THR A 75 -2.37 -2.27 6.89
CA THR A 75 -3.38 -2.52 7.91
C THR A 75 -4.62 -3.17 7.30
N LEU A 76 -5.09 -2.70 6.15
CA LEU A 76 -6.22 -3.30 5.44
C LEU A 76 -5.92 -4.77 5.07
N LEU A 77 -4.77 -5.05 4.47
CA LEU A 77 -4.36 -6.40 4.13
C LEU A 77 -4.29 -7.31 5.36
N LYS A 78 -3.73 -6.81 6.47
CA LYS A 78 -3.75 -7.51 7.75
C LYS A 78 -5.17 -7.81 8.21
N VAL A 79 -6.09 -6.85 8.18
CA VAL A 79 -7.50 -7.10 8.55
C VAL A 79 -8.10 -8.18 7.64
N LEU A 80 -7.95 -8.05 6.32
CA LEU A 80 -8.50 -8.98 5.34
C LEU A 80 -7.95 -10.42 5.49
N SER A 81 -6.76 -10.59 6.06
CA SER A 81 -6.22 -11.91 6.37
C SER A 81 -7.05 -12.72 7.37
N PHE A 82 -7.92 -12.06 8.14
CA PHE A 82 -8.85 -12.69 9.06
C PHE A 82 -10.25 -12.90 8.44
N ALA A 83 -10.48 -12.41 7.23
CA ALA A 83 -11.80 -12.46 6.58
C ALA A 83 -12.13 -13.85 5.98
N GLY A 84 -11.13 -14.71 5.77
CA GLY A 84 -11.27 -15.99 5.07
C GLY A 84 -12.26 -16.97 5.69
N GLU A 85 -12.60 -16.79 6.98
CA GLU A 85 -13.57 -17.63 7.68
C GLU A 85 -15.04 -17.15 7.54
N HIS A 86 -15.27 -15.99 6.92
CA HIS A 86 -16.58 -15.32 6.93
C HIS A 86 -17.22 -15.24 5.54
N ASN A 87 -18.20 -16.12 5.29
CA ASN A 87 -18.96 -16.18 4.03
C ASN A 87 -19.82 -14.94 3.72
N GLU A 88 -20.14 -14.13 4.74
CA GLU A 88 -21.07 -12.99 4.63
C GLU A 88 -20.52 -11.81 3.80
N ALA A 89 -19.24 -11.87 3.44
CA ALA A 89 -18.53 -10.75 2.82
C ALA A 89 -18.28 -10.90 1.30
N ALA A 90 -18.68 -12.01 0.69
CA ALA A 90 -18.25 -12.39 -0.66
C ALA A 90 -18.57 -11.36 -1.76
N GLU A 91 -19.70 -10.66 -1.70
CA GLU A 91 -20.11 -9.72 -2.77
C GLU A 91 -19.30 -8.41 -2.76
N HIS A 92 -19.05 -7.82 -1.59
CA HIS A 92 -18.31 -6.56 -1.47
C HIS A 92 -16.78 -6.74 -1.50
N GLN A 93 -16.33 -7.97 -1.29
CA GLN A 93 -14.92 -8.35 -1.31
C GLN A 93 -14.29 -8.25 -2.71
N SER A 94 -15.00 -8.66 -3.76
CA SER A 94 -14.46 -8.72 -5.12
C SER A 94 -13.99 -7.35 -5.64
N GLU A 95 -14.79 -6.30 -5.42
CA GLU A 95 -14.44 -4.94 -5.83
C GLU A 95 -13.25 -4.41 -5.04
N LEU A 96 -13.19 -4.69 -3.73
CA LEU A 96 -12.09 -4.26 -2.87
C LEU A 96 -10.77 -4.94 -3.27
N TYR A 97 -10.79 -6.24 -3.56
CA TYR A 97 -9.60 -6.96 -4.01
C TYR A 97 -9.14 -6.52 -5.41
N SER A 98 -10.07 -6.21 -6.30
CA SER A 98 -9.75 -5.61 -7.59
C SER A 98 -9.10 -4.23 -7.43
N ALA A 99 -9.58 -3.41 -6.48
CA ALA A 99 -8.98 -2.13 -6.16
C ALA A 99 -7.58 -2.26 -5.52
N LEU A 100 -7.34 -3.30 -4.71
CA LEU A 100 -6.02 -3.63 -4.17
C LEU A 100 -5.04 -4.03 -5.27
N ASP A 101 -5.44 -4.93 -6.17
CA ASP A 101 -4.59 -5.34 -7.30
C ASP A 101 -4.23 -4.14 -8.19
N GLU A 102 -5.20 -3.27 -8.47
CA GLU A 102 -4.99 -2.02 -9.20
C GLU A 102 -4.05 -1.05 -8.45
N TYR A 103 -4.17 -0.93 -7.12
CA TYR A 103 -3.23 -0.14 -6.31
C TYR A 103 -1.79 -0.63 -6.49
N PHE A 104 -1.56 -1.94 -6.38
CA PHE A 104 -0.22 -2.50 -6.56
C PHE A 104 0.28 -2.35 -7.99
N ARG A 105 -0.57 -2.56 -9.00
CA ARG A 105 -0.24 -2.33 -10.41
C ARG A 105 0.24 -0.90 -10.66
N LEU A 106 -0.43 0.10 -10.09
CA LEU A 106 -0.05 1.51 -10.23
C LEU A 106 1.26 1.85 -9.51
N LYS A 107 1.59 1.09 -8.46
CA LYS A 107 2.80 1.19 -7.63
C LYS A 107 3.94 0.30 -8.09
N PHE A 108 3.74 -0.50 -9.14
CA PHE A 108 4.79 -1.36 -9.70
C PHE A 108 6.05 -0.54 -10.02
N ARG A 109 7.21 -0.99 -9.50
CA ARG A 109 8.52 -0.29 -9.56
C ARG A 109 8.59 1.11 -8.94
N LYS A 110 7.54 1.52 -8.21
CA LYS A 110 7.50 2.79 -7.46
C LYS A 110 7.46 2.57 -5.96
N LEU A 111 7.05 1.38 -5.52
CA LEU A 111 7.07 0.97 -4.12
C LEU A 111 8.51 0.80 -3.66
N SER A 112 8.89 1.45 -2.57
CA SER A 112 10.21 1.28 -1.98
C SER A 112 10.31 -0.04 -1.20
N GLY A 113 11.53 -0.55 -1.03
CA GLY A 113 11.75 -1.75 -0.23
C GLY A 113 11.23 -1.63 1.21
N LYS A 114 11.39 -0.46 1.86
CA LYS A 114 10.86 -0.20 3.21
C LYS A 114 9.33 -0.28 3.27
N GLU A 115 8.65 0.27 2.26
CA GLU A 115 7.18 0.19 2.17
C GLU A 115 6.72 -1.25 1.92
N ALA A 116 7.41 -1.99 1.05
CA ALA A 116 7.12 -3.40 0.81
C ALA A 116 7.34 -4.27 2.06
N THR A 117 8.43 -4.05 2.79
CA THR A 117 8.68 -4.72 4.08
C THR A 117 7.55 -4.45 5.06
N LEU A 118 7.10 -3.20 5.20
CA LEU A 118 5.99 -2.86 6.09
C LEU A 118 4.71 -3.63 5.74
N ILE A 119 4.36 -3.70 4.45
CA ILE A 119 3.20 -4.44 3.97
C ILE A 119 3.34 -5.93 4.28
N VAL A 120 4.47 -6.54 3.92
CA VAL A 120 4.66 -7.99 4.05
C VAL A 120 4.78 -8.42 5.52
N SER A 121 5.45 -7.62 6.36
CA SER A 121 5.50 -7.88 7.80
C SER A 121 4.12 -7.78 8.47
N ALA A 122 3.20 -6.94 7.95
CA ALA A 122 1.83 -6.93 8.46
C ALA A 122 1.13 -8.26 8.19
N LEU A 123 1.37 -8.89 7.03
CA LEU A 123 0.83 -10.20 6.65
C LEU A 123 1.41 -11.36 7.49
N SER A 124 2.66 -11.25 7.97
CA SER A 124 3.28 -12.31 8.78
C SER A 124 2.68 -12.42 10.19
N THR A 125 2.06 -11.34 10.69
CA THR A 125 1.47 -11.34 12.05
C THR A 125 0.16 -12.11 12.14
N SER A 126 -0.42 -12.44 11.00
CA SER A 126 -1.66 -13.20 10.86
C SER A 126 -1.34 -14.69 10.90
N ALA A 127 -1.00 -15.18 12.09
CA ALA A 127 -0.29 -16.45 12.33
C ALA A 127 -0.96 -17.75 11.82
N SER A 128 -2.05 -17.70 11.04
CA SER A 128 -2.76 -18.93 10.66
C SER A 128 -3.50 -18.92 9.32
N GLN A 129 -3.59 -17.79 8.60
CA GLN A 129 -4.43 -17.74 7.40
C GLN A 129 -3.71 -17.15 6.20
N ARG A 130 -3.65 -17.97 5.15
CA ARG A 130 -3.33 -17.56 3.78
C ARG A 130 -4.41 -16.60 3.28
N LEU A 131 -4.02 -15.54 2.59
CA LEU A 131 -4.98 -14.68 1.91
C LEU A 131 -5.35 -15.29 0.56
N GLU A 132 -6.20 -16.31 0.56
CA GLU A 132 -6.60 -17.04 -0.66
C GLU A 132 -7.13 -16.09 -1.74
N VAL A 133 -7.83 -15.04 -1.31
CA VAL A 133 -8.39 -13.99 -2.15
C VAL A 133 -7.36 -13.16 -2.93
N LEU A 134 -6.09 -13.22 -2.54
CA LEU A 134 -4.98 -12.57 -3.24
C LEU A 134 -4.19 -13.55 -4.09
N ASP A 135 -4.49 -14.85 -4.07
CA ASP A 135 -3.68 -15.86 -4.76
C ASP A 135 -3.59 -15.62 -6.27
N ASP A 136 -4.67 -15.15 -6.88
CA ASP A 136 -4.76 -14.83 -8.30
C ASP A 136 -4.38 -13.37 -8.63
N LYS A 137 -4.10 -12.55 -7.62
CA LYS A 137 -3.77 -11.13 -7.76
C LYS A 137 -2.28 -10.95 -8.05
N PHE A 138 -1.95 -11.15 -9.33
CA PHE A 138 -0.58 -11.11 -9.84
C PHE A 138 0.17 -9.84 -9.42
N TRP A 139 -0.44 -8.67 -9.54
CA TRP A 139 0.28 -7.40 -9.32
C TRP A 139 0.64 -7.18 -7.86
N VAL A 140 -0.15 -7.70 -6.92
CA VAL A 140 0.15 -7.62 -5.48
C VAL A 140 1.51 -8.25 -5.21
N TRP A 141 1.67 -9.50 -5.60
CA TRP A 141 2.86 -10.28 -5.27
C TRP A 141 4.07 -9.86 -6.10
N GLU A 142 3.88 -9.60 -7.39
CA GLU A 142 4.96 -9.15 -8.28
C GLU A 142 5.53 -7.80 -7.84
N THR A 143 4.67 -6.86 -7.41
CA THR A 143 5.12 -5.54 -6.93
C THR A 143 5.89 -5.63 -5.62
N LEU A 144 5.45 -6.50 -4.70
CA LEU A 144 6.13 -6.72 -3.42
C LEU A 144 7.48 -7.41 -3.63
N ASP A 145 7.52 -8.42 -4.49
CA ASP A 145 8.74 -9.14 -4.83
C ASP A 145 9.82 -8.21 -5.42
N GLU A 146 9.46 -7.47 -6.47
CA GLU A 146 10.35 -6.51 -7.14
C GLU A 146 10.91 -5.46 -6.17
N ALA A 147 10.07 -4.96 -5.25
CA ALA A 147 10.48 -3.95 -4.28
C ALA A 147 11.39 -4.51 -3.17
N LEU A 148 11.22 -5.79 -2.79
CA LEU A 148 11.98 -6.43 -1.71
C LEU A 148 13.37 -6.89 -2.15
N ARG A 149 13.52 -7.44 -3.36
CA ARG A 149 14.79 -7.98 -3.88
C ARG A 149 16.02 -7.09 -3.60
N PRO A 150 16.01 -5.77 -3.89
CA PRO A 150 17.19 -4.94 -3.70
C PRO A 150 17.54 -4.67 -2.22
N VAL A 151 16.62 -4.89 -1.28
CA VAL A 151 16.81 -4.52 0.13
C VAL A 151 16.97 -5.70 1.08
N VAL A 152 16.93 -6.95 0.61
CA VAL A 152 17.01 -8.16 1.46
C VAL A 152 18.26 -8.16 2.37
N SER A 153 19.39 -7.66 1.86
CA SER A 153 20.65 -7.56 2.63
C SER A 153 20.61 -6.51 3.74
N GLU A 154 19.68 -5.55 3.67
CA GLU A 154 19.55 -4.44 4.62
C GLU A 154 18.51 -4.72 5.71
N LEU A 155 17.64 -5.72 5.51
CA LEU A 155 16.61 -6.09 6.48
C LEU A 155 17.24 -6.51 7.82
N SER A 156 16.56 -6.20 8.91
CA SER A 156 16.88 -6.78 10.22
C SER A 156 16.53 -8.28 10.27
N GLU A 157 17.02 -8.97 11.30
CA GLU A 157 16.70 -10.38 11.52
C GLU A 157 15.19 -10.61 11.65
N SER A 158 14.51 -9.81 12.46
CA SER A 158 13.05 -9.86 12.62
C SER A 158 12.31 -9.60 11.31
N GLU A 159 12.79 -8.68 10.48
CA GLU A 159 12.17 -8.37 9.19
C GLU A 159 12.37 -9.51 8.19
N VAL A 160 13.54 -10.14 8.13
CA VAL A 160 13.75 -11.31 7.27
C VAL A 160 12.83 -12.45 7.68
N LEU A 161 12.73 -12.77 8.98
CA LEU A 161 11.83 -13.82 9.45
C LEU A 161 10.36 -13.51 9.13
N ALA A 162 9.93 -12.26 9.30
CA ALA A 162 8.58 -11.82 8.96
C ALA A 162 8.31 -11.94 7.45
N VAL A 163 9.23 -11.44 6.61
CA VAL A 163 9.09 -11.49 5.14
C VAL A 163 9.08 -12.94 4.64
N SER A 164 10.04 -13.76 5.09
CA SER A 164 10.08 -15.19 4.76
C SER A 164 8.77 -15.88 5.16
N SER A 165 8.31 -15.70 6.40
CA SER A 165 7.08 -16.32 6.89
C SER A 165 5.87 -15.94 6.05
N ALA A 166 5.69 -14.66 5.72
CA ALA A 166 4.58 -14.21 4.88
C ALA A 166 4.64 -14.77 3.46
N MET A 167 5.83 -14.82 2.84
CA MET A 167 6.00 -15.36 1.49
C MET A 167 5.70 -16.87 1.43
N TYR A 168 6.26 -17.66 2.36
CA TYR A 168 6.00 -19.10 2.43
C TYR A 168 4.53 -19.40 2.75
N LEU A 169 3.91 -18.69 3.70
CA LEU A 169 2.51 -18.91 4.08
C LEU A 169 1.55 -18.71 2.90
N ASN A 170 1.87 -17.79 1.99
CA ASN A 170 1.04 -17.49 0.82
C ASN A 170 1.47 -18.25 -0.45
N PHE A 171 2.53 -19.05 -0.38
CA PHE A 171 3.16 -19.70 -1.55
C PHE A 171 3.56 -18.67 -2.63
N LYS A 172 4.22 -17.58 -2.22
CA LYS A 172 4.60 -16.44 -3.08
C LYS A 172 6.09 -16.13 -2.95
N GLY A 173 6.58 -15.29 -3.87
CA GLY A 173 7.97 -14.92 -4.01
C GLY A 173 8.64 -15.65 -5.18
N SER A 174 9.49 -14.94 -5.90
CA SER A 174 10.40 -15.48 -6.90
C SER A 174 11.51 -16.30 -6.25
N GLU A 175 12.07 -17.24 -7.01
CA GLU A 175 13.21 -18.05 -6.58
C GLU A 175 14.38 -17.17 -6.10
N ASP A 176 14.71 -16.11 -6.84
CA ASP A 176 15.76 -15.14 -6.48
C ASP A 176 15.53 -14.49 -5.10
N LEU A 177 14.29 -14.10 -4.81
CA LEU A 177 13.93 -13.49 -3.53
C LEU A 177 14.02 -14.51 -2.40
N LEU A 178 13.45 -15.70 -2.60
CA LEU A 178 13.43 -16.77 -1.60
C LEU A 178 14.85 -17.23 -1.27
N ASP A 179 15.70 -17.46 -2.28
CA ASP A 179 17.12 -17.80 -2.09
C ASP A 179 17.88 -16.74 -1.29
N SER A 180 17.61 -15.47 -1.56
CA SER A 180 18.24 -14.35 -0.85
C SER A 180 17.82 -14.30 0.62
N LEU A 181 16.53 -14.55 0.90
CA LEU A 181 15.99 -14.64 2.26
C LEU A 181 16.51 -15.88 3.00
N GLU A 182 16.51 -17.06 2.37
CA GLU A 182 17.05 -18.30 2.94
C GLU A 182 18.54 -18.15 3.28
N ARG A 183 19.31 -17.54 2.37
CA ARG A 183 20.71 -17.23 2.62
C ARG A 183 20.87 -16.36 3.87
N ARG A 184 20.07 -15.29 3.99
CA ARG A 184 20.06 -14.45 5.20
C ARG A 184 19.73 -15.26 6.45
N VAL A 185 18.71 -16.11 6.40
CA VAL A 185 18.30 -16.99 7.52
C VAL A 185 19.42 -17.94 7.93
N TYR A 186 20.07 -18.59 6.97
CA TYR A 186 21.13 -19.56 7.21
C TYR A 186 22.38 -18.95 7.85
N PHE A 187 22.72 -17.71 7.48
CA PHE A 187 23.89 -17.02 8.00
C PHE A 187 23.63 -16.21 9.28
N TYR A 188 22.39 -16.16 9.78
CA TYR A 188 22.14 -15.59 11.11
C TYR A 188 22.87 -16.41 12.20
N GLY A 189 23.58 -15.69 13.07
CA GLY A 189 24.35 -16.29 14.18
C GLY A 189 25.73 -16.83 13.82
N ARG A 190 26.17 -16.75 12.55
CA ARG A 190 27.54 -17.07 12.15
C ARG A 190 28.27 -15.80 11.71
N PRO A 191 29.52 -15.57 12.14
CA PRO A 191 30.33 -14.52 11.56
C PRO A 191 30.46 -14.80 10.06
N THR A 192 29.99 -13.86 9.23
CA THR A 192 30.20 -13.92 7.79
C THR A 192 31.70 -13.92 7.52
N PRO A 193 32.26 -14.93 6.85
CA PRO A 193 33.65 -14.92 6.46
C PRO A 193 33.80 -13.85 5.37
N PHE A 194 34.27 -12.68 5.76
CA PHE A 194 34.84 -11.68 4.85
C PHE A 194 36.34 -11.86 4.82
#